data_AF-A0A2G9MV20-F1
#
_entry.id   AF-A0A2G9MV20-F1
#
_cell.length_a   1.000
_cell.length_b   1.000
_cell.length_c   1.000
_cell.angle_alpha   90.00
_cell.angle_beta   90.00
_cell.angle_gamma   90.00
#
_symmetry.space_group_name_H-M   'P 1'
#
loop_
_entity.id
_entity.type
_entity.pdbx_description
1 polymer ?
#
loop_
_entity_poly.entity_id
_entity_poly.type
_entity_poly.pdbx_seq_one_letter_code
_entity_poly.pdbx_strand_id
1 'polypeptide(L)'
;MRDINKAIACFRELGFKPNVDNFENRLKMQKIICLLELMGIDCGFKFSLYVRGAYSRELTELLYSKKQIVEGLKTESACAKRTSVEVRTSTNQLSKEEISKIEEFRGAMHDMKASLLEIAATYAFIASTLGLDNKEATIKLKEMKPFYSEGEIAVGISRAKLLLFKPTEKDLDSLKEEMKPWEAAADEDARKWA
;
A
#
# COMPACT_ATOMS: atom_id res chain seq x y z
N MET A 1 -15.27 3.53 -12.99
CA MET A 1 -14.54 3.63 -14.29
C MET A 1 -13.06 3.55 -13.96
N ARG A 2 -12.27 2.70 -14.63
CA ARG A 2 -10.84 2.52 -14.32
C ARG A 2 -10.08 3.81 -14.63
N ASP A 3 -9.38 4.36 -13.66
CA ASP A 3 -8.75 5.68 -13.78
C ASP A 3 -7.24 5.64 -13.56
N ILE A 4 -6.52 5.51 -14.67
CA ILE A 4 -5.06 5.58 -14.68
C ILE A 4 -4.55 6.99 -14.31
N ASN A 5 -5.30 8.05 -14.60
CA ASN A 5 -4.89 9.41 -14.25
C ASN A 5 -4.91 9.60 -12.73
N LYS A 6 -5.86 8.96 -12.04
CA LYS A 6 -5.92 8.92 -10.58
C LYS A 6 -4.77 8.13 -9.96
N ALA A 7 -4.41 6.99 -10.54
CA ALA A 7 -3.20 6.26 -10.12
C ALA A 7 -1.92 7.09 -10.32
N ILE A 8 -1.80 7.80 -11.44
CA ILE A 8 -0.68 8.74 -11.69
C ILE A 8 -0.67 9.87 -10.67
N ALA A 9 -1.84 10.44 -10.34
CA ALA A 9 -1.95 11.46 -9.30
C ALA A 9 -1.47 10.91 -7.94
N CYS A 10 -1.84 9.68 -7.58
CA CYS A 10 -1.36 9.04 -6.35
C CYS A 10 0.18 8.89 -6.35
N PHE A 11 0.78 8.43 -7.44
CA PHE A 11 2.24 8.32 -7.53
C PHE A 11 2.93 9.67 -7.39
N ARG A 12 2.39 10.70 -8.05
CA ARG A 12 2.90 12.08 -7.97
C ARG A 12 2.81 12.61 -6.54
N GLU A 13 1.65 12.51 -5.90
CA GLU A 13 1.46 12.98 -4.53
C GLU A 13 2.31 12.18 -3.53
N LEU A 14 2.63 10.92 -3.79
CA LEU A 14 3.58 10.12 -3.01
C LEU A 14 5.06 10.47 -3.27
N GLY A 15 5.35 11.27 -4.30
CA GLY A 15 6.73 11.49 -4.76
C GLY A 15 7.41 10.23 -5.29
N PHE A 16 6.63 9.18 -5.59
CA PHE A 16 7.13 7.95 -6.20
C PHE A 16 7.34 8.20 -7.69
N LYS A 17 8.52 7.86 -8.22
CA LYS A 17 8.86 8.02 -9.64
C LYS A 17 8.72 6.68 -10.36
N PRO A 18 7.63 6.45 -11.11
CA PRO A 18 7.39 5.19 -11.80
C PRO A 18 8.45 4.92 -12.88
N ASN A 19 8.90 3.68 -12.96
CA ASN A 19 9.67 3.17 -14.09
C ASN A 19 9.10 1.80 -14.49
N VAL A 20 8.45 1.75 -15.65
CA VAL A 20 7.75 0.54 -16.12
C VAL A 20 8.74 -0.53 -16.58
N ASP A 21 9.93 -0.17 -17.03
CA ASP A 21 10.95 -1.16 -17.44
C ASP A 21 11.61 -1.85 -16.23
N ASN A 22 11.65 -1.18 -15.08
CA ASN A 22 12.20 -1.74 -13.85
C ASN A 22 11.19 -2.68 -13.15
N PHE A 23 11.58 -3.94 -12.98
CA PHE A 23 10.72 -4.98 -12.37
C PHE A 23 10.26 -4.62 -10.96
N GLU A 24 11.16 -4.10 -10.11
CA GLU A 24 10.84 -3.73 -8.75
C GLU A 24 9.84 -2.57 -8.70
N ASN A 25 9.98 -1.58 -9.59
CA ASN A 25 9.01 -0.49 -9.72
C ASN A 25 7.63 -0.99 -10.14
N ARG A 26 7.56 -1.91 -11.10
CA ARG A 26 6.27 -2.54 -11.48
C ARG A 26 5.61 -3.23 -10.30
N LEU A 27 6.39 -3.93 -9.49
CA LEU A 27 5.90 -4.54 -8.27
C LEU A 27 5.39 -3.46 -7.30
N LYS A 28 6.18 -2.43 -7.00
CA LYS A 28 5.76 -1.32 -6.11
C LYS A 28 4.49 -0.64 -6.58
N MET A 29 4.37 -0.32 -7.87
CA MET A 29 3.16 0.29 -8.44
C MET A 29 1.91 -0.54 -8.16
N GLN A 30 1.98 -1.86 -8.35
CA GLN A 30 0.88 -2.78 -8.06
C GLN A 30 0.49 -2.75 -6.56
N LYS A 31 1.49 -2.76 -5.66
CA LYS A 31 1.24 -2.78 -4.21
C LYS A 31 0.71 -1.45 -3.68
N ILE A 32 1.26 -0.34 -4.17
CA ILE A 32 0.84 1.01 -3.79
C ILE A 32 -0.63 1.20 -4.14
N ILE A 33 -1.02 0.96 -5.40
CA ILE A 33 -2.41 1.16 -5.81
C ILE A 33 -3.35 0.21 -5.06
N CYS A 34 -2.97 -1.05 -4.86
CA CYS A 34 -3.77 -1.98 -4.07
C CYS A 34 -4.04 -1.47 -2.65
N LEU A 35 -3.01 -1.01 -1.94
CA LEU A 35 -3.14 -0.49 -0.59
C LEU A 35 -3.97 0.79 -0.55
N LEU A 36 -3.77 1.72 -1.50
CA LEU A 36 -4.55 2.95 -1.58
C LEU A 36 -6.03 2.68 -1.87
N GLU A 37 -6.34 1.69 -2.72
CA GLU A 37 -7.73 1.27 -2.92
C GLU A 37 -8.35 0.68 -1.67
N LEU A 38 -7.59 -0.14 -0.91
CA LEU A 38 -8.04 -0.67 0.39
C LEU A 38 -8.22 0.43 1.45
N MET A 39 -7.46 1.52 1.36
CA MET A 39 -7.67 2.73 2.17
C MET A 39 -8.89 3.55 1.68
N GLY A 40 -9.52 3.17 0.58
CA GLY A 40 -10.71 3.79 0.02
C GLY A 40 -10.44 4.93 -0.97
N ILE A 41 -9.29 4.92 -1.65
CA ILE A 41 -9.05 5.75 -2.85
C ILE A 41 -9.45 4.93 -4.08
N ASP A 42 -10.67 5.14 -4.58
CA ASP A 42 -11.19 4.35 -5.69
C ASP A 42 -10.50 4.72 -7.02
N CYS A 43 -9.55 3.90 -7.46
CA CYS A 43 -8.94 3.96 -8.80
C CYS A 43 -9.64 3.02 -9.80
N GLY A 44 -10.57 2.18 -9.32
CA GLY A 44 -11.39 1.28 -10.11
C GLY A 44 -10.70 0.01 -10.60
N PHE A 45 -9.54 -0.37 -10.07
CA PHE A 45 -8.79 -1.56 -10.48
C PHE A 45 -9.19 -2.80 -9.69
N LYS A 46 -9.40 -3.92 -10.38
CA LYS A 46 -9.64 -5.19 -9.68
C LYS A 46 -8.33 -5.88 -9.34
N PHE A 47 -8.18 -6.27 -8.08
CA PHE A 47 -7.03 -7.01 -7.57
C PHE A 47 -7.40 -8.46 -7.25
N SER A 48 -6.42 -9.34 -7.42
CA SER A 48 -6.49 -10.76 -7.05
C SER A 48 -5.16 -11.20 -6.46
N LEU A 49 -5.14 -12.31 -5.70
CA LEU A 49 -3.89 -12.87 -5.19
C LEU A 49 -3.16 -13.64 -6.28
N TYR A 50 -1.89 -13.29 -6.48
CA TYR A 50 -0.96 -13.97 -7.38
C TYR A 50 0.32 -14.37 -6.64
N VAL A 51 1.26 -15.03 -7.33
CA VAL A 51 2.53 -15.51 -6.74
C VAL A 51 3.26 -14.42 -5.96
N ARG A 52 3.28 -13.19 -6.47
CA ARG A 52 3.92 -12.02 -5.84
C ARG A 52 2.94 -11.17 -5.01
N GLY A 53 1.84 -11.75 -4.52
CA GLY A 53 0.82 -11.06 -3.71
C GLY A 53 -0.28 -10.41 -4.56
N ALA A 54 -0.95 -9.39 -4.01
CA ALA A 54 -2.03 -8.67 -4.69
C ALA A 54 -1.61 -8.09 -6.05
N TYR A 55 -2.35 -8.40 -7.11
CA TYR A 55 -2.00 -8.04 -8.48
C TYR A 55 -3.25 -7.69 -9.29
N SER A 56 -3.13 -6.64 -10.10
CA SER A 56 -4.12 -6.25 -11.11
C SER A 56 -3.51 -6.33 -12.51
N ARG A 57 -4.04 -7.24 -13.32
CA ARG A 57 -3.70 -7.37 -14.73
C ARG A 57 -4.08 -6.09 -15.50
N GLU A 58 -5.25 -5.54 -15.20
CA GLU A 58 -5.76 -4.33 -15.85
C GLU A 58 -4.86 -3.12 -15.59
N LEU A 59 -4.40 -2.95 -14.34
CA LEU A 59 -3.42 -1.92 -14.00
C LEU A 59 -2.12 -2.15 -14.79
N THR A 60 -1.66 -3.39 -14.89
CA THR A 60 -0.43 -3.70 -15.65
C THR A 60 -0.57 -3.32 -17.13
N GLU A 61 -1.66 -3.70 -17.77
CA GLU A 61 -1.94 -3.37 -19.17
C GLU A 61 -1.97 -1.85 -19.40
N LEU A 62 -2.55 -1.09 -18.47
CA LEU A 62 -2.58 0.37 -18.54
C LEU A 62 -1.21 1.01 -18.28
N LEU A 63 -0.42 0.48 -17.35
CA LEU A 63 0.94 0.95 -17.08
C LEU A 63 1.84 0.78 -18.31
N TYR A 64 1.74 -0.35 -19.02
CA TYR A 64 2.52 -0.58 -20.25
C TYR A 64 2.01 0.26 -21.43
N SER A 65 0.70 0.28 -21.67
CA SER A 65 0.13 1.03 -22.81
C SER A 65 0.33 2.54 -22.69
N LYS A 66 0.40 3.07 -21.46
CA LYS A 66 0.57 4.50 -21.18
C LYS A 66 1.90 4.83 -20.52
N LYS A 67 2.94 4.03 -20.79
CA LYS A 67 4.27 4.14 -20.19
C LYS A 67 4.81 5.58 -20.12
N GLN A 68 4.84 6.29 -21.25
CA GLN A 68 5.39 7.66 -21.32
C GLN A 68 4.63 8.65 -20.42
N ILE A 69 3.33 8.46 -20.28
CA ILE A 69 2.45 9.31 -19.47
C ILE A 69 2.68 9.03 -17.99
N VAL A 70 2.76 7.74 -17.62
CA VAL A 70 2.99 7.26 -16.26
C VAL A 70 4.38 7.65 -15.74
N GLU A 71 5.44 7.38 -16.51
CA GLU A 71 6.83 7.69 -16.12
C GLU A 71 7.06 9.20 -16.08
N GLY A 72 6.40 9.95 -16.96
CA GLY A 72 6.40 11.41 -16.94
C GLY A 72 5.57 12.02 -15.82
N LEU A 73 4.81 11.21 -15.05
CA LEU A 73 3.81 11.66 -14.07
C LEU A 73 2.84 12.72 -14.64
N LYS A 74 2.60 12.66 -15.95
CA LYS A 74 1.68 13.57 -16.65
C LYS A 74 0.31 12.92 -16.62
N THR A 75 -0.74 13.66 -16.27
CA THR A 75 -2.09 13.18 -16.56
C THR A 75 -2.41 13.47 -18.02
N GLU A 76 -3.33 12.72 -18.63
CA GLU A 76 -3.67 12.87 -20.06
C GLU A 76 -4.07 14.31 -20.44
N SER A 77 -4.72 15.03 -19.52
CA SER A 77 -5.09 16.43 -19.69
C SER A 77 -3.89 17.40 -19.78
N ALA A 78 -2.72 17.00 -19.29
CA ALA A 78 -1.48 17.79 -19.42
C ALA A 78 -0.79 17.59 -20.78
N CYS A 79 -1.06 16.48 -21.47
CA CYS A 79 -0.47 16.20 -22.79
C CYS A 79 -1.25 16.87 -23.94
N ALA A 80 -2.49 17.30 -23.70
CA ALA A 80 -3.35 17.94 -24.71
C ALA A 80 -3.14 19.46 -24.87
N LYS A 81 -2.31 20.12 -24.05
CA LYS A 81 -2.13 21.58 -24.09
C LYS A 81 -0.87 21.99 -24.89
N ARG A 82 -1.03 22.10 -26.21
CA ARG A 82 -0.27 23.05 -27.05
C ARG A 82 -1.15 24.04 -27.82
N THR A 83 -2.44 24.08 -27.51
CA THR A 83 -3.35 25.09 -28.06
C THR A 83 -4.19 25.64 -26.92
N SER A 84 -4.14 26.96 -26.77
CA SER A 84 -4.75 27.78 -25.75
C SER A 84 -6.23 27.48 -25.57
N VAL A 85 -6.64 27.30 -24.31
CA VAL A 85 -7.96 27.46 -23.67
C VAL A 85 -8.05 26.41 -22.57
N GLU A 86 -7.87 26.85 -21.33
CA GLU A 86 -7.95 25.99 -20.16
C GLU A 86 -9.39 25.57 -19.88
N VAL A 87 -9.82 24.47 -20.49
CA VAL A 87 -10.90 23.67 -19.92
C VAL A 87 -10.27 22.82 -18.82
N ARG A 88 -10.39 23.30 -17.57
CA ARG A 88 -10.14 22.48 -16.36
C ARG A 88 -11.24 21.43 -16.27
N THR A 89 -11.06 20.29 -16.95
CA THR A 89 -11.89 19.11 -16.72
C THR A 89 -11.48 18.47 -15.40
N SER A 90 -12.44 18.42 -14.47
CA SER A 90 -12.33 18.10 -13.04
C SER A 90 -12.01 16.64 -12.69
N THR A 91 -11.28 15.90 -13.52
CA THR A 91 -11.03 14.45 -13.34
C THR A 91 -9.62 14.08 -12.87
N ASN A 92 -8.73 15.06 -12.65
CA ASN A 92 -7.32 14.81 -12.27
C ASN A 92 -6.96 15.19 -10.83
N GLN A 93 -7.94 15.60 -10.02
CA GLN A 93 -7.68 16.19 -8.71
C GLN A 93 -8.15 15.22 -7.62
N LEU A 94 -7.18 14.71 -6.87
CA LEU A 94 -7.46 13.97 -5.64
C LEU A 94 -8.22 14.88 -4.67
N SER A 95 -9.20 14.33 -3.98
CA SER A 95 -9.93 15.07 -2.95
C SER A 95 -9.02 15.37 -1.76
N LYS A 96 -9.43 16.29 -0.88
CA LYS A 96 -8.66 16.60 0.34
C LYS A 96 -8.52 15.36 1.24
N GLU A 97 -9.56 14.54 1.30
CA GLU A 97 -9.59 13.29 2.05
C GLU A 97 -8.63 12.26 1.44
N GLU A 98 -8.57 12.16 0.11
CA GLU A 98 -7.64 11.28 -0.60
C GLU A 98 -6.18 11.70 -0.40
N ILE A 99 -5.92 13.01 -0.45
CA ILE A 99 -4.58 13.56 -0.14
C ILE A 99 -4.19 13.23 1.30
N SER A 100 -5.11 13.38 2.27
CA SER A 100 -4.85 13.00 3.66
C SER A 100 -4.50 11.51 3.80
N LYS A 101 -5.20 10.63 3.09
CA LYS A 101 -4.88 9.18 3.07
C LYS A 101 -3.52 8.90 2.44
N ILE A 102 -3.15 9.64 1.40
CA ILE A 102 -1.82 9.52 0.78
C ILE A 102 -0.70 9.96 1.74
N GLU A 103 -0.93 11.00 2.53
CA GLU A 103 0.01 11.43 3.57
C GLU A 103 0.09 10.42 4.73
N GLU A 104 -1.03 9.86 5.18
CA GLU A 104 -1.05 8.73 6.12
C GLU A 104 -0.24 7.53 5.54
N PHE A 105 -0.43 7.23 4.25
CA PHE A 105 0.32 6.19 3.56
C PHE A 105 1.82 6.47 3.56
N ARG A 106 2.21 7.70 3.19
CA ARG A 106 3.60 8.14 3.15
C ARG A 106 4.26 7.99 4.52
N GLY A 107 3.58 8.37 5.59
CA GLY A 107 4.09 8.24 6.96
C GLY A 107 4.32 6.78 7.37
N ALA A 108 3.36 5.90 7.05
CA ALA A 108 3.47 4.48 7.38
C ALA A 108 4.50 3.73 6.51
N MET A 109 4.64 4.11 5.23
CA MET A 109 5.46 3.43 4.21
C MET A 109 6.65 4.28 3.71
N HIS A 110 7.33 4.99 4.61
CA HIS A 110 8.38 5.94 4.25
C HIS A 110 9.57 5.34 3.45
N ASP A 111 9.92 4.08 3.70
CA ASP A 111 11.07 3.44 3.04
C ASP A 111 10.72 2.83 1.67
N MET A 112 9.43 2.73 1.32
CA MET A 112 8.91 2.23 0.04
C MET A 112 9.63 0.95 -0.43
N LYS A 113 10.06 0.09 0.50
CA LYS A 113 10.77 -1.15 0.17
C LYS A 113 9.82 -2.12 -0.51
N ALA A 114 10.27 -2.75 -1.59
CA ALA A 114 9.43 -3.66 -2.36
C ALA A 114 8.97 -4.87 -1.54
N SER A 115 9.83 -5.44 -0.69
CA SER A 115 9.47 -6.53 0.21
C SER A 115 8.38 -6.11 1.18
N LEU A 116 8.54 -4.95 1.83
CA LEU A 116 7.58 -4.42 2.78
C LEU A 116 6.21 -4.17 2.14
N LEU A 117 6.19 -3.53 0.98
CA LEU A 117 4.97 -3.29 0.20
C LEU A 117 4.32 -4.60 -0.25
N GLU A 118 5.11 -5.60 -0.64
CA GLU A 118 4.61 -6.92 -1.04
C GLU A 118 3.93 -7.63 0.13
N ILE A 119 4.57 -7.67 1.30
CA ILE A 119 4.02 -8.27 2.53
C ILE A 119 2.76 -7.52 2.94
N ALA A 120 2.84 -6.20 3.07
CA ALA A 120 1.75 -5.37 3.57
C ALA A 120 0.50 -5.47 2.68
N ALA A 121 0.65 -5.32 1.36
CA ALA A 121 -0.47 -5.43 0.44
C ALA A 121 -1.04 -6.85 0.38
N THR A 122 -0.21 -7.89 0.54
CA THR A 122 -0.71 -9.28 0.58
C THR A 122 -1.54 -9.52 1.84
N TYR A 123 -1.02 -9.13 3.02
CA TYR A 123 -1.77 -9.23 4.28
C TYR A 123 -3.07 -8.45 4.23
N ALA A 124 -2.99 -7.17 3.85
CA ALA A 124 -4.11 -6.27 3.70
C ALA A 124 -5.21 -6.86 2.82
N PHE A 125 -4.83 -7.34 1.63
CA PHE A 125 -5.78 -7.93 0.69
C PHE A 125 -6.41 -9.21 1.25
N ILE A 126 -5.63 -10.08 1.91
CA ILE A 126 -6.16 -11.29 2.55
C ILE A 126 -7.16 -10.92 3.66
N ALA A 127 -6.78 -10.04 4.59
CA ALA A 127 -7.62 -9.65 5.72
C ALA A 127 -8.90 -8.94 5.26
N SER A 128 -8.79 -7.97 4.34
CA SER A 128 -9.94 -7.16 3.90
C SER A 128 -10.84 -7.88 2.88
N THR A 129 -10.28 -8.62 1.92
CA THR A 129 -11.07 -9.22 0.84
C THR A 129 -11.58 -10.62 1.18
N LEU A 130 -10.84 -11.39 1.97
CA LEU A 130 -11.28 -12.73 2.40
C LEU A 130 -11.98 -12.72 3.76
N GLY A 131 -12.00 -11.58 4.47
CA GLY A 131 -12.64 -11.45 5.77
C GLY A 131 -12.02 -12.32 6.86
N LEU A 132 -10.75 -12.70 6.70
CA LEU A 132 -10.04 -13.53 7.66
C LEU A 132 -9.66 -12.73 8.90
N ASP A 133 -9.65 -13.38 10.05
CA ASP A 133 -9.16 -12.74 11.27
C ASP A 133 -7.63 -12.49 11.21
N ASN A 134 -7.11 -11.72 12.16
CA ASN A 134 -5.69 -11.36 12.18
C ASN A 134 -4.75 -12.57 12.24
N LYS A 135 -5.15 -13.66 12.93
CA LYS A 135 -4.33 -14.87 13.08
C LYS A 135 -4.33 -15.67 11.79
N GLU A 136 -5.51 -15.91 11.22
CA GLU A 136 -5.69 -16.62 9.95
C GLU A 136 -5.00 -15.90 8.79
N ALA A 137 -5.14 -14.56 8.71
CA ALA A 137 -4.47 -13.75 7.70
C ALA A 137 -2.93 -13.82 7.83
N THR A 138 -2.42 -13.87 9.06
CA THR A 138 -0.98 -14.02 9.33
C THR A 138 -0.47 -15.40 8.91
N ILE A 139 -1.18 -16.47 9.26
CA ILE A 139 -0.82 -17.84 8.86
C ILE A 139 -0.78 -17.95 7.34
N LYS A 140 -1.83 -17.50 6.66
CA LYS A 140 -1.90 -17.52 5.20
C LYS A 140 -0.81 -16.69 4.53
N LEU A 141 -0.47 -15.53 5.10
CA LEU A 141 0.65 -14.73 4.62
C LEU A 141 1.97 -15.49 4.71
N LYS A 142 2.24 -16.16 5.85
CA LYS A 142 3.45 -16.95 6.05
C LYS A 142 3.55 -18.13 5.08
N GLU A 143 2.44 -18.82 4.83
CA GLU A 143 2.35 -19.88 3.83
C GLU A 143 2.64 -19.38 2.41
N MET A 144 2.12 -18.20 2.06
CA MET A 144 2.35 -17.59 0.75
C MET A 144 3.75 -16.99 0.60
N LYS A 145 4.38 -16.58 1.70
CA LYS A 145 5.64 -15.83 1.74
C LYS A 145 6.67 -16.45 2.69
N PRO A 146 6.99 -17.75 2.55
CA PRO A 146 7.90 -18.43 3.47
C PRO A 146 9.36 -17.96 3.36
N PHE A 147 9.67 -17.16 2.33
CA PHE A 147 11.01 -16.66 2.04
C PHE A 147 11.33 -15.31 2.70
N TYR A 148 10.36 -14.64 3.32
CA TYR A 148 10.63 -13.46 4.14
C TYR A 148 10.90 -13.88 5.58
N SER A 149 11.80 -13.16 6.24
CA SER A 149 12.05 -13.38 7.66
C SER A 149 10.82 -13.04 8.51
N GLU A 150 10.70 -13.66 9.68
CA GLU A 150 9.66 -13.35 10.67
C GLU A 150 9.64 -11.85 11.03
N GLY A 151 10.81 -11.22 11.11
CA GLY A 151 10.94 -9.78 11.34
C GLY A 151 10.35 -8.95 10.20
N GLU A 152 10.65 -9.28 8.94
CA GLU A 152 10.06 -8.57 7.79
C GLU A 152 8.55 -8.75 7.71
N ILE A 153 8.06 -9.97 8.00
CA ILE A 153 6.62 -10.29 8.05
C ILE A 153 5.94 -9.44 9.12
N ALA A 154 6.49 -9.41 10.34
CA ALA A 154 5.95 -8.64 11.45
C ALA A 154 5.89 -7.14 11.12
N VAL A 155 6.96 -6.58 10.56
CA VAL A 155 6.99 -5.17 10.17
C VAL A 155 5.98 -4.88 9.05
N GLY A 156 5.88 -5.74 8.04
CA GLY A 156 4.91 -5.56 6.94
C GLY A 156 3.46 -5.64 7.40
N ILE A 157 3.14 -6.57 8.29
CA ILE A 157 1.80 -6.67 8.92
C ILE A 157 1.52 -5.41 9.75
N SER A 158 2.49 -4.95 10.55
CA SER A 158 2.35 -3.74 11.36
C SER A 158 2.04 -2.52 10.48
N ARG A 159 2.77 -2.34 9.36
CA ARG A 159 2.50 -1.25 8.41
C ARG A 159 1.13 -1.36 7.76
N ALA A 160 0.72 -2.56 7.33
CA ALA A 160 -0.62 -2.78 6.79
C ALA A 160 -1.71 -2.45 7.81
N LYS A 161 -1.49 -2.82 9.08
CA LYS A 161 -2.41 -2.48 10.18
C LYS A 161 -2.51 -0.97 10.38
N LEU A 162 -1.40 -0.25 10.45
CA LEU A 162 -1.39 1.21 10.56
C LEU A 162 -2.15 1.91 9.43
N LEU A 163 -2.12 1.36 8.21
CA LEU A 163 -2.83 1.92 7.06
C LEU A 163 -4.35 1.66 7.09
N LEU A 164 -4.77 0.47 7.51
CA LEU A 164 -6.14 -0.03 7.26
C LEU A 164 -6.97 -0.16 8.54
N PHE A 165 -6.32 -0.24 9.68
CA PHE A 165 -6.95 -0.42 10.97
C PHE A 165 -6.51 0.75 11.84
N LYS A 166 -7.35 1.78 11.94
CA LYS A 166 -7.21 2.74 13.04
C LYS A 166 -7.51 1.95 14.32
N PRO A 167 -6.53 1.71 15.21
CA PRO A 167 -6.78 0.95 16.41
C PRO A 167 -7.92 1.62 17.16
N THR A 168 -8.97 0.88 17.47
CA THR A 168 -9.98 1.40 18.40
C THR A 168 -9.33 1.48 19.78
N GLU A 169 -9.86 2.31 20.68
CA GLU A 169 -9.36 2.37 22.06
C GLU A 169 -9.32 0.98 22.71
N LYS A 170 -10.29 0.13 22.37
CA LYS A 170 -10.37 -1.26 22.82
C LYS A 170 -9.23 -2.12 22.28
N ASP A 171 -8.80 -1.92 21.03
CA ASP A 171 -7.66 -2.64 20.46
C ASP A 171 -6.35 -2.21 21.12
N LEU A 172 -6.20 -0.92 21.44
CA LEU A 172 -5.04 -0.39 22.14
C LEU A 172 -4.94 -0.94 23.57
N ASP A 173 -6.07 -1.03 24.26
CA ASP A 173 -6.13 -1.61 25.61
C ASP A 173 -5.83 -3.11 25.59
N SER A 174 -6.37 -3.86 24.62
CA SER A 174 -6.02 -5.28 24.42
C SER A 174 -4.53 -5.47 24.15
N LEU A 175 -3.93 -4.62 23.31
CA LEU A 175 -2.49 -4.67 23.00
C LEU A 175 -1.63 -4.42 24.24
N LYS A 176 -1.99 -3.46 25.09
CA LYS A 176 -1.29 -3.22 26.36
C LYS A 176 -1.34 -4.45 27.25
N GLU A 177 -2.50 -5.08 27.39
CA GLU A 177 -2.63 -6.32 28.18
C GLU A 177 -1.79 -7.46 27.59
N GLU A 178 -1.76 -7.62 26.26
CA GLU A 178 -0.96 -8.63 25.58
C GLU A 178 0.55 -8.38 25.66
N MET A 179 0.99 -7.12 25.77
CA MET A 179 2.41 -6.74 25.86
C MET A 179 2.98 -6.86 27.29
N LYS A 180 2.15 -6.77 28.34
CA LYS A 180 2.61 -6.86 29.75
C LYS A 180 3.53 -8.04 30.06
N PRO A 181 3.25 -9.28 29.60
CA PRO A 181 4.15 -10.40 29.86
C PRO A 181 5.52 -10.26 29.17
N TRP A 182 5.55 -9.63 28.00
CA TRP A 182 6.77 -9.40 27.23
C TRP A 182 7.61 -8.26 27.83
N GLU A 183 6.97 -7.18 28.28
CA GLU A 183 7.62 -6.09 29.00
C GLU A 183 8.21 -6.59 30.33
N ALA A 184 7.46 -7.41 31.08
CA ALA A 184 7.95 -8.03 32.30
C ALA A 184 9.16 -8.95 32.04
N ALA A 185 9.12 -9.74 30.97
CA ALA A 185 10.24 -10.60 30.58
C ALA A 185 11.47 -9.79 30.13
N ALA A 186 11.28 -8.68 29.41
CA ALA A 186 12.36 -7.79 29.00
C ALA A 186 12.99 -7.05 30.21
N ASP A 187 12.19 -6.59 31.16
CA ASP A 187 12.65 -5.97 32.41
C ASP A 187 13.41 -6.97 33.29
N GLU A 188 12.94 -8.21 33.39
CA GLU A 188 13.66 -9.27 34.09
C GLU A 188 15.00 -9.60 33.45
N ASP A 189 15.07 -9.65 32.12
CA ASP A 189 16.33 -9.88 31.41
C ASP A 189 17.28 -8.68 31.60
N ALA A 190 16.80 -7.45 31.45
CA ALA A 190 17.60 -6.26 31.72
C ALA A 190 18.16 -6.21 33.15
N ARG A 191 17.39 -6.66 34.16
CA ARG A 191 17.85 -6.78 35.55
C ARG A 191 18.85 -7.91 35.78
N LYS A 192 18.87 -8.95 34.95
CA LYS A 192 19.85 -10.05 35.06
C LYS A 192 21.24 -9.65 34.55
N TRP A 193 21.32 -8.60 33.72
CA TRP A 193 22.56 -8.13 33.10
C TRP A 193 23.00 -6.72 33.56
N ALA A 194 22.32 -6.14 34.55
CA ALA A 194 22.67 -4.88 35.21
C ALA A 194 23.42 -5.12 36.53
#